data_AF-A0AA41AMP2-F1
#
_entry.id   AF-A0AA41AMP2-F1
#
_cell.length_a   1.000
_cell.length_b   1.000
_cell.length_c   1.000
_cell.angle_alpha   90.00
_cell.angle_beta   90.00
_cell.angle_gamma   90.00
#
_symmetry.space_group_name_H-M   'P 1'
#
loop_
_entity.id
_entity.type
_entity.pdbx_description
1 polymer ?
#
loop_
_entity_poly.entity_id
_entity_poly.type
_entity_poly.pdbx_seq_one_letter_code
_entity_poly.pdbx_strand_id
1 'polypeptide(L)'
;MPRASTAALHLELTSSNLRNVSNALRAEEDGKELRKELTKNMREALKPGAARAKSSIMSMASTTPHSGPALKTAIARKIRPEVRITGKFPGAKIKAFKTKTLRNFPNAPKRTNRSSGWRHPVYGNREVWVQQTGKTKWFDRAFEGEQAHYKRQVQFALADMVNRIASRSD
;
A
#
# COMPACT_ATOMS: atom_id res chain seq x y z
N MET A 1 20.25 -17.03 -37.47
CA MET A 1 19.14 -16.89 -36.50
C MET A 1 19.74 -16.72 -35.10
N PRO A 2 19.92 -15.49 -34.58
CA PRO A 2 20.40 -15.30 -33.21
C PRO A 2 19.24 -15.39 -32.21
N ARG A 3 19.51 -16.09 -31.11
CA ARG A 3 18.60 -16.44 -30.00
C ARG A 3 18.02 -15.20 -29.32
N ALA A 4 16.74 -15.26 -28.95
CA ALA A 4 16.10 -14.31 -28.05
C ALA A 4 16.95 -14.19 -26.76
N SER A 5 17.57 -13.03 -26.61
CA SER A 5 18.46 -12.73 -25.49
C SER A 5 17.64 -12.71 -24.20
N THR A 6 18.19 -13.36 -23.17
CA THR A 6 17.76 -13.33 -21.76
C THR A 6 17.93 -11.91 -21.19
N ALA A 7 17.19 -10.94 -21.74
CA ALA A 7 17.06 -9.64 -21.14
C ALA A 7 16.08 -9.79 -19.99
N ALA A 8 16.60 -9.95 -18.78
CA ALA A 8 15.88 -9.53 -17.59
C ALA A 8 15.62 -8.02 -17.75
N LEU A 9 14.56 -7.67 -18.49
CA LEU A 9 14.18 -6.31 -18.77
C LEU A 9 13.97 -5.64 -17.43
N HIS A 10 14.79 -4.63 -17.16
CA HIS A 10 14.63 -3.74 -16.03
C HIS A 10 13.36 -2.91 -16.27
N LEU A 11 12.19 -3.52 -16.09
CA LEU A 11 10.92 -2.96 -16.51
C LEU A 11 10.55 -1.85 -15.54
N GLU A 12 10.53 -0.62 -16.04
CA GLU A 12 10.18 0.53 -15.21
C GLU A 12 8.70 0.51 -14.85
N LEU A 13 8.38 0.87 -13.60
CA LEU A 13 7.01 0.96 -13.11
C LEU A 13 6.31 2.24 -13.59
N THR A 14 6.25 2.45 -14.90
CA THR A 14 5.59 3.60 -15.53
C THR A 14 4.15 3.28 -15.90
N SER A 15 3.34 4.32 -16.08
CA SER A 15 1.95 4.13 -16.48
C SER A 15 1.77 3.58 -17.88
N SER A 16 2.68 3.89 -18.80
CA SER A 16 2.70 3.35 -20.16
C SER A 16 3.02 1.85 -20.14
N ASN A 17 4.07 1.44 -19.43
CA ASN A 17 4.47 0.04 -19.34
C ASN A 17 3.37 -0.83 -18.73
N LEU A 18 2.74 -0.39 -17.64
CA LEU A 18 1.63 -1.12 -17.03
C LEU A 18 0.41 -1.26 -17.96
N ARG A 19 0.16 -0.26 -18.82
CA ARG A 19 -0.90 -0.34 -19.84
C ARG A 19 -0.54 -1.34 -20.93
N ASN A 20 0.70 -1.33 -21.41
CA ASN A 20 1.17 -2.27 -22.43
C ASN A 20 1.08 -3.71 -21.93
N VAL A 21 1.56 -3.98 -20.71
CA VAL A 21 1.42 -5.28 -20.06
C VAL A 21 -0.05 -5.65 -19.90
N SER A 22 -0.91 -4.71 -19.50
CA SER A 22 -2.35 -4.97 -19.40
C SER A 22 -3.00 -5.32 -20.75
N ASN A 23 -2.50 -4.79 -21.85
CA ASN A 23 -3.03 -5.04 -23.18
C ASN A 23 -2.53 -6.39 -23.71
N ALA A 24 -1.25 -6.72 -23.50
CA ALA A 24 -0.71 -8.06 -23.78
C ALA A 24 -1.49 -9.12 -23.00
N LEU A 25 -1.69 -8.91 -21.70
CA LEU A 25 -2.53 -9.73 -20.84
C LEU A 25 -4.03 -9.77 -21.22
N ARG A 26 -4.49 -8.98 -22.19
CA ARG A 26 -5.87 -9.07 -22.70
C ARG A 26 -5.94 -9.87 -24.00
N ALA A 27 -4.83 -9.98 -24.73
CA ALA A 27 -4.73 -10.77 -25.94
C ALA A 27 -4.65 -12.27 -25.63
N GLU A 28 -4.10 -12.64 -24.47
CA GLU A 28 -4.06 -14.02 -23.98
C GLU A 28 -5.45 -14.58 -23.65
N GLU A 29 -5.70 -15.86 -23.98
CA GLU A 29 -6.94 -16.57 -23.66
C GLU A 29 -7.24 -16.59 -22.15
N ASP A 30 -6.22 -16.85 -21.32
CA ASP A 30 -6.30 -16.86 -19.85
C ASP A 30 -6.00 -15.48 -19.21
N GLY A 31 -6.02 -14.42 -20.01
CA GLY A 31 -5.60 -13.07 -19.62
C GLY A 31 -6.30 -12.45 -18.40
N LYS A 32 -7.52 -12.90 -18.08
CA LYS A 32 -8.22 -12.52 -16.84
C LYS A 32 -7.53 -13.09 -15.60
N GLU A 33 -7.05 -14.32 -15.67
CA GLU A 33 -6.38 -15.01 -14.56
C GLU A 33 -5.00 -14.43 -14.34
N LEU A 34 -4.23 -14.25 -15.43
CA LEU A 34 -2.91 -13.64 -15.38
C LEU A 34 -2.94 -12.22 -14.78
N ARG A 35 -3.96 -11.40 -15.07
CA ARG A 35 -4.12 -10.08 -14.42
C ARG A 35 -4.40 -10.17 -12.92
N LYS A 36 -5.21 -11.15 -12.49
CA LYS A 36 -5.46 -11.39 -11.06
C LYS A 36 -4.17 -11.82 -10.38
N GLU A 37 -3.42 -12.70 -11.02
CA GLU A 37 -2.14 -13.20 -10.54
C GLU A 37 -1.10 -12.08 -10.44
N LEU A 38 -0.90 -11.28 -11.50
CA LEU A 38 -0.01 -10.10 -11.46
C LEU A 38 -0.40 -9.16 -10.32
N THR A 39 -1.69 -8.86 -10.17
CA THR A 39 -2.18 -8.03 -9.07
C THR A 39 -1.86 -8.65 -7.70
N LYS A 40 -1.99 -9.97 -7.57
CA LYS A 40 -1.65 -10.70 -6.34
C LYS A 40 -0.14 -10.60 -6.08
N ASN A 41 0.71 -10.93 -7.05
CA ASN A 41 2.17 -10.92 -6.92
C ASN A 41 2.70 -9.53 -6.54
N MET A 42 2.20 -8.47 -7.19
CA MET A 42 2.55 -7.08 -6.83
C MET A 42 2.07 -6.70 -5.41
N ARG A 43 0.94 -7.24 -4.93
CA ARG A 43 0.50 -7.03 -3.55
C ARG A 43 1.37 -7.79 -2.55
N GLU A 44 1.74 -9.03 -2.86
CA GLU A 44 2.65 -9.85 -2.06
C GLU A 44 4.00 -9.15 -1.88
N ALA A 45 4.57 -8.61 -2.96
CA ALA A 45 5.81 -7.84 -2.95
C ALA A 45 5.78 -6.64 -1.98
N LEU A 46 4.61 -6.05 -1.75
CA LEU A 46 4.42 -4.90 -0.85
C LEU A 46 3.96 -5.30 0.57
N LYS A 47 3.65 -6.57 0.84
CA LYS A 47 3.22 -7.01 2.18
C LYS A 47 4.25 -6.71 3.27
N PRO A 48 5.57 -6.92 3.08
CA PRO A 48 6.54 -6.60 4.11
C PRO A 48 6.52 -5.11 4.47
N GLY A 49 6.35 -4.22 3.49
CA GLY A 49 6.23 -2.78 3.74
C GLY A 49 4.95 -2.42 4.50
N ALA A 50 3.83 -3.06 4.18
CA ALA A 50 2.60 -2.89 4.93
C ALA A 50 2.74 -3.39 6.38
N ALA A 51 3.49 -4.47 6.60
CA ALA A 51 3.79 -4.99 7.94
C ALA A 51 4.67 -4.01 8.75
N ARG A 52 5.70 -3.39 8.15
CA ARG A 52 6.49 -2.35 8.82
C ARG A 52 5.63 -1.16 9.25
N ALA A 53 4.78 -0.65 8.36
CA ALA A 53 3.88 0.45 8.69
C ALA A 53 2.88 0.08 9.81
N LYS A 54 2.37 -1.16 9.82
CA LYS A 54 1.56 -1.70 10.91
C LYS A 54 2.32 -1.73 12.24
N SER A 55 3.54 -2.28 12.25
CA SER A 55 4.38 -2.29 13.46
C SER A 55 4.63 -0.87 13.98
N SER A 56 4.92 0.06 13.07
CA SER A 56 5.18 1.46 13.42
C SER A 56 4.00 2.13 14.12
N ILE A 57 2.75 1.96 13.67
CA ILE A 57 1.59 2.50 14.40
C ILE A 57 1.30 1.73 15.70
N MET A 58 1.58 0.42 15.75
CA MET A 58 1.33 -0.40 16.93
C MET A 58 2.22 -0.03 18.13
N SER A 59 3.41 0.52 17.87
CA SER A 59 4.29 1.11 18.89
C SER A 59 3.86 2.51 19.38
N MET A 60 2.73 3.05 18.90
CA MET A 60 2.16 4.26 19.50
C MET A 60 1.75 3.98 20.95
N ALA A 61 2.27 4.79 21.87
CA ALA A 61 1.93 4.73 23.28
C ALA A 61 0.41 4.94 23.49
N SER A 62 -0.15 4.22 24.45
CA SER A 62 -1.54 4.37 24.88
C SER A 62 -1.54 4.43 26.39
N THR A 63 -1.79 5.62 26.94
CA THR A 63 -1.73 5.89 28.38
C THR A 63 -3.03 5.57 29.11
N THR A 64 -4.11 5.24 28.39
CA THR A 64 -5.44 5.05 28.99
C THR A 64 -6.04 3.70 28.60
N PRO A 65 -6.54 2.92 29.56
CA PRO A 65 -7.44 1.80 29.28
C PRO A 65 -8.69 2.30 28.56
N HIS A 66 -9.15 1.59 27.53
CA HIS A 66 -10.36 1.98 26.80
C HIS A 66 -11.22 0.77 26.45
N SER A 67 -12.52 0.87 26.67
CA SER A 67 -13.52 -0.13 26.28
C SER A 67 -13.82 -0.02 24.78
N GLY A 68 -12.93 -0.58 23.94
CA GLY A 68 -13.14 -0.68 22.50
C GLY A 68 -11.86 -0.95 21.72
N PRO A 69 -11.95 -1.14 20.38
CA PRO A 69 -10.77 -1.34 19.55
C PRO A 69 -9.79 -0.17 19.74
N ALA A 70 -8.57 -0.50 20.15
CA ALA A 70 -7.51 0.49 20.30
C ALA A 70 -7.32 1.26 18.99
N LEU A 71 -7.12 2.58 19.08
CA LEU A 71 -6.94 3.47 17.93
C LEU A 71 -5.86 2.93 16.97
N LYS A 72 -4.72 2.48 17.53
CA LYS A 72 -3.62 1.87 16.78
C LYS A 72 -4.04 0.63 15.99
N THR A 73 -4.80 -0.27 16.62
CA THR A 73 -5.29 -1.51 16.00
C THR A 73 -6.26 -1.19 14.86
N ALA A 74 -7.17 -0.23 15.05
CA ALA A 74 -8.11 0.20 14.02
C ALA A 74 -7.40 0.79 12.80
N ILE A 75 -6.34 1.59 13.01
CA ILE A 75 -5.50 2.13 11.94
C ILE A 75 -4.72 1.01 11.25
N ALA A 76 -4.06 0.12 12.01
CA ALA A 76 -3.25 -0.97 11.48
C ALA A 76 -4.05 -1.89 10.55
N ARG A 77 -5.30 -2.21 10.90
CA ARG A 77 -6.24 -2.98 10.06
C ARG A 77 -6.55 -2.33 8.71
N LYS A 78 -6.37 -1.02 8.60
CA LYS A 78 -6.61 -0.26 7.35
C LYS A 78 -5.33 -0.02 6.54
N ILE A 79 -4.17 -0.52 6.96
CA ILE A 79 -2.94 -0.48 6.17
C ILE A 79 -2.89 -1.68 5.24
N ARG A 80 -2.88 -1.42 3.93
CA ARG A 80 -2.77 -2.48 2.92
C ARG A 80 -2.14 -1.97 1.62
N PRO A 81 -1.51 -2.87 0.83
CA PRO A 81 -1.14 -2.58 -0.55
C PRO A 81 -2.38 -2.30 -1.41
N GLU A 82 -2.26 -1.31 -2.30
CA GLU A 82 -3.21 -0.98 -3.36
C GLU A 82 -2.44 -1.07 -4.68
N VAL A 83 -2.93 -1.92 -5.58
CA VAL A 83 -2.36 -2.14 -6.91
C VAL A 83 -3.43 -1.85 -7.94
N ARG A 84 -3.06 -1.09 -8.97
CA ARG A 84 -3.90 -0.75 -10.13
C ARG A 84 -3.07 -0.98 -11.37
N ILE A 85 -3.45 -1.94 -12.20
CA ILE A 85 -2.77 -2.21 -13.47
C ILE A 85 -3.33 -1.30 -14.58
N THR A 86 -4.61 -0.93 -14.47
CA THR A 86 -5.33 -0.14 -15.46
C THR A 86 -5.86 1.19 -14.89
N GLY A 87 -6.32 2.08 -15.78
CA GLY A 87 -6.98 3.33 -15.44
C GLY A 87 -6.09 4.58 -15.51
N LYS A 88 -6.55 5.67 -14.89
CA LYS A 88 -5.87 6.99 -14.94
C LYS A 88 -4.53 6.99 -14.22
N PHE A 89 -4.41 6.23 -13.12
CA PHE A 89 -3.22 6.17 -12.27
C PHE A 89 -2.85 4.71 -11.96
N PRO A 90 -2.30 3.97 -12.95
CA PRO A 90 -1.79 2.64 -12.72
C PRO A 90 -0.50 2.72 -11.87
N GLY A 91 -0.27 1.71 -11.04
CA GLY A 91 0.86 1.62 -10.13
C GLY A 91 0.54 0.78 -8.90
N ALA A 92 1.53 0.65 -8.02
CA ALA A 92 1.41 -0.04 -6.75
C ALA A 92 1.86 0.88 -5.62
N LYS A 93 1.11 0.90 -4.52
CA LYS A 93 1.42 1.71 -3.34
C LYS A 93 0.92 1.05 -2.07
N ILE A 94 1.51 1.39 -0.94
CA ILE A 94 0.97 1.05 0.37
C ILE A 94 0.17 2.25 0.88
N LYS A 95 -1.02 2.00 1.43
CA LYS A 95 -1.92 3.06 1.88
C LYS A 95 -2.56 2.73 3.22
N ALA A 96 -2.61 3.72 4.10
CA ALA A 96 -3.45 3.70 5.29
C ALA A 96 -4.84 4.29 4.95
N PHE A 97 -5.85 3.43 4.84
CA PHE A 97 -7.21 3.82 4.45
C PHE A 97 -8.00 4.46 5.60
N LYS A 98 -9.03 5.25 5.26
CA LYS A 98 -9.93 5.86 6.24
C LYS A 98 -10.59 4.81 7.16
N THR A 99 -10.70 5.16 8.44
CA THR A 99 -11.31 4.36 9.51
C THR A 99 -12.76 4.78 9.73
N LYS A 100 -13.64 4.58 8.73
CA LYS A 100 -15.02 5.10 8.74
C LYS A 100 -15.83 4.73 9.99
N THR A 101 -15.61 3.56 10.56
CA THR A 101 -16.34 3.03 11.71
C THR A 101 -15.74 3.39 13.06
N LEU A 102 -14.61 4.12 13.09
CA LEU A 102 -13.88 4.40 14.32
C LEU A 102 -14.39 5.69 14.96
N ARG A 103 -15.42 5.64 15.81
CA ARG A 103 -15.85 6.73 16.71
C ARG A 103 -15.88 8.13 16.04
N ASN A 104 -16.52 8.25 14.88
CA ASN A 104 -16.56 9.50 14.08
C ASN A 104 -15.18 10.09 13.71
N PHE A 105 -14.14 9.26 13.70
CA PHE A 105 -12.77 9.61 13.37
C PHE A 105 -12.27 8.90 12.11
N PRO A 106 -12.87 9.17 10.92
CA PRO A 106 -12.51 8.50 9.67
C PRO A 106 -11.09 8.82 9.19
N ASN A 107 -10.55 9.97 9.58
CA ASN A 107 -9.23 10.44 9.17
C ASN A 107 -8.13 10.08 10.19
N ALA A 108 -8.39 9.11 11.08
CA ALA A 108 -7.47 8.75 12.14
C ALA A 108 -6.03 8.49 11.66
N PRO A 109 -5.77 7.70 10.58
CA PRO A 109 -4.40 7.46 10.13
C PRO A 109 -3.65 8.73 9.73
N LYS A 110 -4.35 9.66 9.07
CA LYS A 110 -3.77 10.94 8.62
C LYS A 110 -3.49 11.85 9.80
N ARG A 111 -4.40 11.90 10.78
CA ARG A 111 -4.31 12.78 11.95
C ARG A 111 -3.28 12.30 12.96
N THR A 112 -3.12 10.99 13.13
CA THR A 112 -2.06 10.43 13.98
C THR A 112 -0.67 10.58 13.37
N ASN A 113 -0.54 10.70 12.05
CA ASN A 113 0.74 10.90 11.37
C ASN A 113 1.22 12.36 11.41
N ARG A 114 0.32 13.33 11.60
CA ARG A 114 0.63 14.76 11.58
C ARG A 114 1.04 15.27 12.96
N SER A 115 2.04 16.17 13.01
CA SER A 115 2.42 16.91 14.22
C SER A 115 1.29 17.77 14.79
N SER A 116 0.41 18.29 13.92
CA SER A 116 -0.75 19.09 14.33
C SER A 116 -1.79 18.29 15.10
N GLY A 117 -1.73 16.96 15.08
CA GLY A 117 -2.71 16.10 15.75
C GLY A 117 -4.17 16.31 15.30
N TRP A 118 -5.08 16.14 16.24
CA TRP A 118 -6.52 16.40 16.10
C TRP A 118 -7.09 17.03 17.37
N ARG A 119 -8.19 17.77 17.23
CA ARG A 119 -8.96 18.26 18.38
C ARG A 119 -10.14 17.33 18.64
N HIS A 120 -10.49 17.16 19.90
CA HIS A 120 -11.69 16.45 20.32
C HIS A 120 -12.22 17.05 21.63
N PRO A 121 -13.52 16.91 21.91
CA PRO A 121 -14.06 17.28 23.20
C PRO A 121 -13.49 16.38 24.30
N VAL A 122 -13.39 16.92 25.51
CA VAL A 122 -13.10 16.13 26.72
C VAL A 122 -14.26 15.16 26.94
N TYR A 123 -13.96 13.96 27.41
CA TYR A 123 -15.01 12.98 27.72
C TYR A 123 -15.90 13.52 28.85
N GLY A 124 -17.22 13.50 28.67
CA GLY A 124 -18.19 14.03 29.64
C GLY A 124 -18.41 15.55 29.59
N ASN A 125 -17.55 16.32 28.93
CA ASN A 125 -17.73 17.77 28.74
C ASN A 125 -17.44 18.18 27.29
N ARG A 126 -18.51 18.43 26.52
CA ARG A 126 -18.43 18.73 25.08
C ARG A 126 -18.07 20.19 24.77
N GLU A 127 -18.08 21.07 25.76
CA GLU A 127 -17.74 22.49 25.60
C GLU A 127 -16.21 22.69 25.61
N VAL A 128 -15.49 21.83 26.32
CA VAL A 128 -14.03 21.89 26.41
C VAL A 128 -13.40 21.03 25.32
N TRP A 129 -12.61 21.67 24.44
CA TRP A 129 -11.91 21.03 23.33
C TRP A 129 -10.41 20.99 23.56
N VAL A 130 -9.85 19.79 23.58
CA VAL A 130 -8.41 19.56 23.75
C VAL A 130 -7.78 19.12 22.43
N GLN A 131 -6.47 19.39 22.30
CA GLN A 131 -5.66 18.90 21.18
C GLN A 131 -4.90 17.66 21.61
N GLN A 132 -5.00 16.59 20.83
CA GLN A 132 -4.27 15.35 21.02
C GLN A 132 -3.37 15.09 19.81
N THR A 133 -2.13 14.70 20.07
CA THR A 133 -1.16 14.30 19.05
C THR A 133 -0.97 12.79 19.05
N GLY A 134 -0.80 12.21 17.87
CA GLY A 134 -0.44 10.80 17.72
C GLY A 134 1.06 10.61 17.60
N LYS A 135 1.48 9.42 17.18
CA LYS A 135 2.88 9.15 16.81
C LYS A 135 3.22 9.85 15.48
N THR A 136 3.77 11.05 15.54
CA THR A 136 4.13 11.83 14.35
C THR A 136 5.04 11.05 13.38
N LYS A 137 4.78 11.19 12.07
CA LYS A 137 5.51 10.53 10.98
C LYS A 137 5.58 8.98 11.09
N TRP A 138 4.69 8.34 11.83
CA TRP A 138 4.69 6.87 11.98
C TRP A 138 4.64 6.13 10.63
N PHE A 139 3.92 6.67 9.64
CA PHE A 139 3.79 6.05 8.33
C PHE A 139 5.00 6.36 7.45
N ASP A 140 5.41 7.62 7.39
CA ASP A 140 6.51 8.06 6.52
C ASP A 140 7.85 7.44 6.94
N ARG A 141 8.13 7.42 8.26
CA ARG A 141 9.33 6.77 8.81
C ARG A 141 9.38 5.27 8.55
N ALA A 142 8.25 4.60 8.33
CA ALA A 142 8.24 3.18 8.02
C ALA A 142 8.80 2.86 6.62
N PHE A 143 8.96 3.86 5.76
CA PHE A 143 9.46 3.72 4.39
C PHE A 143 10.70 4.55 4.10
N GLU A 144 11.21 5.29 5.08
CA GLU A 144 12.44 6.07 4.95
C GLU A 144 13.61 5.12 4.62
N GLY A 145 14.35 5.41 3.54
CA GLY A 145 15.44 4.55 3.04
C GLY A 145 15.02 3.28 2.27
N GLU A 146 13.75 2.88 2.29
CA GLU A 146 13.29 1.57 1.80
C GLU A 146 12.47 1.64 0.49
N GLN A 147 12.19 2.85 0.01
CA GLN A 147 11.32 3.06 -1.17
C GLN A 147 11.87 2.36 -2.41
N ALA A 148 13.18 2.44 -2.64
CA ALA A 148 13.83 1.79 -3.78
C ALA A 148 13.75 0.27 -3.70
N HIS A 149 13.86 -0.31 -2.49
CA HIS A 149 13.69 -1.75 -2.29
C HIS A 149 12.29 -2.20 -2.70
N TYR A 150 11.24 -1.56 -2.18
CA TYR A 150 9.86 -1.93 -2.54
C TYR A 150 9.53 -1.68 -4.00
N LYS A 151 10.05 -0.60 -4.61
CA LYS A 151 9.92 -0.36 -6.04
C LYS A 151 10.48 -1.54 -6.84
N ARG A 152 11.70 -1.99 -6.52
CA ARG A 152 12.35 -3.13 -7.19
C ARG A 152 11.55 -4.43 -7.02
N GLN A 153 11.05 -4.72 -5.82
CA GLN A 153 10.23 -5.92 -5.58
C GLN A 153 8.97 -5.96 -6.47
N VAL A 154 8.31 -4.82 -6.66
CA VAL A 154 7.16 -4.73 -7.57
C VAL A 154 7.60 -4.86 -9.04
N GLN A 155 8.75 -4.29 -9.42
CA GLN A 155 9.30 -4.45 -10.77
C GLN A 155 9.63 -5.91 -11.08
N PHE A 156 10.17 -6.66 -10.12
CA PHE A 156 10.41 -8.10 -10.30
C PHE A 156 9.11 -8.88 -10.52
N ALA A 157 8.06 -8.61 -9.73
CA ALA A 157 6.76 -9.25 -9.95
C ALA A 157 6.14 -8.93 -11.33
N LEU A 158 6.43 -7.74 -11.86
CA LEU A 158 5.99 -7.33 -13.20
C LEU A 158 6.83 -8.00 -14.30
N ALA A 159 8.15 -8.00 -14.15
CA ALA A 159 9.07 -8.61 -15.10
C ALA A 159 8.86 -10.13 -15.21
N ASP A 160 8.64 -10.81 -14.09
CA ASP A 160 8.31 -12.24 -14.04
C ASP A 160 7.06 -12.57 -14.86
N MET A 161 6.00 -11.78 -14.71
CA MET A 161 4.77 -11.95 -15.51
C MET A 161 5.02 -11.68 -17.00
N VAL A 162 5.81 -10.66 -17.35
CA VAL A 162 6.14 -10.36 -18.76
C VAL A 162 6.92 -11.49 -19.40
N ASN A 163 7.93 -12.02 -18.70
CA ASN A 163 8.73 -13.15 -19.19
C ASN A 163 7.85 -14.40 -19.42
N ARG A 164 6.88 -14.64 -18.53
CA ARG A 164 5.95 -15.76 -18.68
C ARG A 164 5.01 -15.63 -19.87
N ILE A 165 4.59 -14.41 -20.21
CA ILE A 165 3.79 -14.15 -21.42
C ILE A 165 4.68 -14.38 -22.66
N ALA A 166 5.88 -13.80 -22.66
CA ALA A 166 6.82 -13.94 -23.78
C ALA A 166 7.14 -15.42 -24.08
N SER A 167 7.36 -16.23 -23.05
CA SER A 167 7.63 -17.67 -23.21
C SER A 167 6.43 -18.51 -23.69
N ARG A 168 5.24 -17.92 -23.80
CA ARG A 168 4.03 -18.58 -24.33
C ARG A 168 3.74 -18.20 -25.78
N SER A 169 4.30 -17.10 -26.24
CA SER A 169 4.13 -16.58 -27.60
C SER A 169 5.20 -17.10 -28.58
N ASP A 170 6.26 -17.72 -28.07
CA ASP A 170 7.29 -18.47 -28.82
C ASP A 170 6.90 -19.94 -28.97
#